data_AF-A0A957UYU0-F1
#
_entry.id   AF-A0A957UYU0-F1
#
_cell.length_a   1.000
_cell.length_b   1.000
_cell.length_c   1.000
_cell.angle_alpha   90.00
_cell.angle_beta   90.00
_cell.angle_gamma   90.00
#
_symmetry.space_group_name_H-M   'P 1'
#
loop_
_entity.id
_entity.type
_entity.pdbx_description
1 polymer ?
#
loop_
_entity_poly.entity_id
_entity_poly.type
_entity_poly.pdbx_seq_one_letter_code
_entity_poly.pdbx_strand_id
1 'polypeptide(L)'
;NNGAFFTPGVDPGAPVAPPLATEPVFAQPAQIGLVSPPTSGVYGGAVTYAARLTSGGSPIANAAVAFTLQDQTVTAQTASDGTASATFRLLGTAGEAAIQVSYAGTPNYLGAGVTHPLTITKQGTQLALAIPPGPVASGAPYAVTATLTDDAGRAIANRTVLLTFTGSGGTVARAVSTDFVGRATVRDLALPAGSYSVDARFGTATTVGGAALDLTDPGYQSATASGALTIAAGNAPPQATDDSAGVVAGRVVAIDVAANDVDADGNLNPSAVSIVQAPAGGVATVDATSGRVRYAASFAFTGIDRFTYRICDTGGLCAVAAVAVTVLPGPNGAPQVGSITFDDTVTIFPLGTPVSARALFTDTDAGDSHAVLWDWGDGSTTAGTVSGDPLAGAMAG
;
A
#
# COMPACT_ATOMS: atom_id res chain seq x y z
N ASN A 1 -30.91 -37.70 -110.34
CA ASN A 1 -31.78 -38.59 -111.13
C ASN A 1 -31.90 -39.93 -110.43
N ASN A 2 -33.04 -40.22 -109.82
CA ASN A 2 -33.87 -41.38 -110.17
C ASN A 2 -35.10 -41.41 -109.25
N GLY A 3 -36.27 -41.39 -109.88
CA GLY A 3 -37.56 -41.20 -109.24
C GLY A 3 -37.99 -42.34 -108.34
N ALA A 4 -38.78 -42.02 -107.32
CA ALA A 4 -39.51 -42.99 -106.54
C ALA A 4 -40.77 -43.41 -107.31
N PHE A 5 -40.84 -44.69 -107.67
CA PHE A 5 -42.07 -45.34 -108.14
C PHE A 5 -42.89 -45.77 -106.92
N PHE A 6 -44.20 -45.48 -106.92
CA PHE A 6 -45.15 -46.05 -105.99
C PHE A 6 -45.75 -47.33 -106.59
N THR A 7 -45.56 -48.46 -105.92
CA THR A 7 -46.33 -49.70 -106.14
C THR A 7 -47.48 -49.76 -105.13
N PRO A 8 -48.76 -49.76 -105.56
CA PRO A 8 -49.90 -49.95 -104.65
C PRO A 8 -49.96 -51.40 -104.14
N GLY A 9 -50.05 -51.60 -102.82
CA GLY A 9 -50.40 -52.89 -102.22
C GLY A 9 -49.40 -53.54 -101.25
N VAL A 10 -48.31 -52.86 -100.88
CA VAL A 10 -47.42 -53.31 -99.79
C VAL A 10 -47.49 -52.29 -98.67
N ASP A 11 -48.13 -52.64 -97.56
CA ASP A 11 -48.07 -51.88 -96.30
C ASP A 11 -46.68 -52.11 -95.70
N PRO A 12 -45.78 -51.11 -95.66
CA PRO A 12 -44.53 -51.23 -94.95
C PRO A 12 -44.89 -51.22 -93.46
N GLY A 13 -45.06 -52.41 -92.89
CA GLY A 13 -45.50 -52.60 -91.50
C GLY A 13 -44.92 -51.55 -90.56
N ALA A 14 -45.79 -51.02 -89.70
CA ALA A 14 -45.51 -49.88 -88.84
C ALA A 14 -44.08 -49.96 -88.26
N PRO A 15 -43.26 -48.90 -88.41
CA PRO A 15 -41.91 -48.91 -87.86
C PRO A 15 -42.02 -49.20 -86.36
N VAL A 16 -41.29 -50.22 -85.91
CA VAL A 16 -41.10 -50.49 -84.48
C VAL A 16 -40.55 -49.20 -83.89
N ALA A 17 -41.32 -48.57 -83.00
CA ALA A 17 -40.91 -47.34 -82.36
C ALA A 17 -39.51 -47.57 -81.75
N PRO A 18 -38.55 -46.65 -81.94
CA PRO A 18 -37.29 -46.73 -81.21
C PRO A 18 -37.61 -46.85 -79.72
N PRO A 19 -36.85 -47.65 -78.93
CA PRO A 19 -37.09 -47.74 -77.50
C PRO A 19 -37.15 -46.32 -76.95
N LEU A 20 -38.20 -46.01 -76.19
CA LEU A 20 -38.32 -44.74 -75.47
C LEU A 20 -36.98 -44.52 -74.78
N ALA A 21 -36.25 -43.47 -75.20
CA ALA A 21 -35.14 -42.99 -74.42
C ALA A 21 -35.67 -42.80 -73.01
N THR A 22 -34.99 -43.38 -72.01
CA THR A 22 -35.33 -43.12 -70.61
C THR A 22 -35.41 -41.62 -70.43
N GLU A 23 -36.62 -41.11 -70.13
CA GLU A 23 -36.86 -39.70 -69.86
C GLU A 23 -35.75 -39.18 -68.94
N PRO A 24 -35.14 -38.02 -69.23
CA PRO A 24 -34.14 -37.45 -68.34
C PRO A 24 -34.75 -37.33 -66.94
N VAL A 25 -34.14 -38.00 -65.96
CA VAL A 25 -34.53 -37.85 -64.55
C VAL A 25 -34.17 -36.42 -64.16
N PHE A 26 -35.16 -35.52 -64.19
CA PHE A 26 -34.96 -34.16 -63.72
C PHE A 26 -34.76 -34.20 -62.20
N ALA A 27 -33.67 -33.59 -61.74
CA ALA A 27 -33.42 -33.42 -60.31
C ALA A 27 -34.61 -32.67 -59.68
N GLN A 28 -35.16 -33.21 -58.59
CA GLN A 28 -36.28 -32.60 -57.89
C GLN A 28 -35.82 -31.38 -57.09
N PRO A 29 -36.62 -30.29 -56.99
CA PRO A 29 -36.25 -29.16 -56.16
C PRO A 29 -36.21 -29.59 -54.69
N ALA A 30 -35.09 -29.32 -54.02
CA ALA A 30 -34.98 -29.44 -52.57
C ALA A 30 -35.37 -28.11 -51.90
N GLN A 31 -35.87 -28.20 -50.67
CA GLN A 31 -36.13 -27.08 -49.79
C GLN A 31 -35.39 -27.30 -48.48
N ILE A 32 -34.74 -26.25 -47.99
CA ILE A 32 -34.07 -26.26 -46.69
C ILE A 32 -34.63 -25.14 -45.82
N GLY A 33 -35.00 -25.48 -44.59
CA GLY A 33 -35.53 -24.53 -43.62
C GLY A 33 -34.92 -24.76 -42.25
N LEU A 34 -34.60 -23.68 -41.54
CA LEU A 34 -34.14 -23.75 -40.16
C LEU A 34 -35.30 -24.07 -39.21
N VAL A 35 -35.02 -24.87 -38.18
CA VAL A 35 -35.98 -25.29 -37.16
C VAL A 35 -35.73 -24.45 -35.90
N SER A 36 -36.65 -23.52 -35.60
CA SER A 36 -36.57 -22.61 -34.45
C SER A 36 -35.17 -22.00 -34.21
N PRO A 37 -34.59 -21.32 -35.23
CA PRO A 37 -33.22 -20.84 -35.14
C PRO A 37 -33.05 -19.80 -34.02
N PRO A 38 -31.95 -19.85 -33.25
CA PRO A 38 -31.61 -18.77 -32.33
C PRO A 38 -31.33 -17.47 -33.09
N THR A 39 -31.82 -16.36 -32.55
CA THR A 39 -31.67 -15.01 -33.11
C THR A 39 -30.59 -14.19 -32.40
N SER A 40 -30.09 -14.65 -31.26
CA SER A 40 -28.97 -14.03 -30.55
C SER A 40 -28.12 -15.05 -29.80
N GLY A 41 -26.92 -14.64 -29.43
CA GLY A 41 -26.06 -15.36 -28.52
C GLY A 41 -24.91 -14.50 -28.02
N VAL A 42 -24.31 -14.89 -26.89
CA VAL A 42 -23.26 -14.11 -26.24
C VAL A 42 -21.88 -14.56 -26.75
N TYR A 43 -20.96 -13.62 -26.94
CA TYR A 43 -19.55 -13.89 -27.26
C TYR A 43 -18.94 -14.95 -26.33
N GLY A 44 -18.17 -15.88 -26.87
CA GLY A 44 -17.60 -17.03 -26.15
C GLY A 44 -18.60 -18.15 -25.85
N GLY A 45 -19.91 -17.89 -25.95
CA GLY A 45 -20.98 -18.87 -25.82
C GLY A 45 -21.11 -19.79 -27.03
N ALA A 46 -22.02 -20.77 -26.93
CA ALA A 46 -22.34 -21.70 -28.00
C ALA A 46 -23.80 -21.58 -28.44
N VAL A 47 -24.05 -21.69 -29.75
CA VAL A 47 -25.39 -21.73 -30.35
C VAL A 47 -25.52 -22.97 -31.23
N THR A 48 -26.70 -23.58 -31.24
CA THR A 48 -26.99 -24.74 -32.08
C THR A 48 -28.07 -24.39 -33.08
N TYR A 49 -27.81 -24.70 -34.35
CA TYR A 49 -28.77 -24.58 -35.44
C TYR A 49 -29.18 -25.97 -35.90
N ALA A 50 -30.47 -26.14 -36.17
CA ALA A 50 -31.02 -27.31 -36.83
C ALA A 50 -31.67 -26.88 -38.15
N ALA A 51 -31.45 -27.64 -39.21
CA ALA A 51 -32.09 -27.44 -40.51
C ALA A 51 -32.78 -28.71 -40.95
N ARG A 52 -33.94 -28.58 -41.59
CA ARG A 52 -34.69 -29.68 -42.18
C ARG A 52 -34.65 -29.56 -43.70
N LEU A 53 -34.21 -30.63 -44.36
CA LEU A 53 -34.11 -30.76 -45.81
C LEU A 53 -35.23 -31.66 -46.34
N THR A 54 -36.00 -31.16 -47.30
CA THR A 54 -37.12 -31.89 -47.91
C THR A 54 -37.16 -31.73 -49.43
N SER A 55 -37.88 -32.61 -50.11
CA SER A 55 -38.33 -32.41 -51.49
C SER A 55 -39.79 -32.88 -51.62
N GLY A 56 -40.65 -32.04 -52.20
CA GLY A 56 -42.10 -32.32 -52.26
C GLY A 56 -42.75 -32.57 -50.89
N GLY A 57 -42.18 -32.02 -49.81
CA GLY A 57 -42.62 -32.25 -48.43
C GLY A 57 -42.05 -33.50 -47.74
N SER A 58 -41.41 -34.40 -48.48
CA SER A 58 -40.77 -35.61 -47.95
C SER A 58 -39.33 -35.35 -47.50
N PRO A 59 -38.86 -35.93 -46.39
CA PRO A 59 -37.50 -35.71 -45.89
C PRO A 59 -36.43 -36.33 -46.81
N ILE A 60 -35.29 -35.65 -46.95
CA ILE A 60 -34.11 -36.19 -47.61
C ILE A 60 -33.10 -36.61 -46.54
N ALA A 61 -32.87 -37.92 -46.38
CA ALA A 61 -31.95 -38.48 -45.40
C ALA A 61 -30.53 -38.70 -45.97
N ASN A 62 -29.52 -38.79 -45.09
CA ASN A 62 -28.11 -38.99 -45.42
C ASN A 62 -27.55 -37.99 -46.45
N ALA A 63 -28.07 -36.77 -46.44
CA ALA A 63 -27.59 -35.66 -47.27
C ALA A 63 -26.66 -34.76 -46.46
N ALA A 64 -25.54 -34.35 -47.08
CA ALA A 64 -24.59 -33.43 -46.49
C ALA A 64 -25.11 -31.99 -46.53
N VAL A 65 -25.37 -31.41 -45.36
CA VAL A 65 -25.78 -30.01 -45.20
C VAL A 65 -24.64 -29.23 -44.56
N ALA A 66 -24.21 -28.16 -45.21
CA ALA A 66 -23.18 -27.25 -44.71
C ALA A 66 -23.82 -26.08 -43.97
N PHE A 67 -23.38 -25.85 -42.74
CA PHE A 67 -23.72 -24.72 -41.89
C PHE A 67 -22.49 -23.82 -41.79
N THR A 68 -22.63 -22.55 -42.15
CA THR A 68 -21.55 -21.56 -42.13
C THR A 68 -21.96 -20.36 -41.30
N LEU A 69 -21.23 -20.10 -40.21
CA LEU A 69 -21.39 -18.93 -39.36
C LEU A 69 -20.06 -18.17 -39.32
N GLN A 70 -20.02 -16.98 -39.90
CA GLN A 70 -18.79 -16.21 -40.08
C GLN A 70 -17.72 -17.03 -40.83
N ASP A 71 -16.57 -17.29 -40.22
CA ASP A 71 -15.46 -18.08 -40.75
C ASP A 71 -15.57 -19.58 -40.43
N GLN A 72 -16.53 -19.98 -39.59
CA GLN A 72 -16.73 -21.37 -39.18
C GLN A 72 -17.67 -22.07 -40.15
N THR A 73 -17.27 -23.25 -40.64
CA THR A 73 -18.15 -24.13 -41.42
C THR A 73 -18.18 -25.52 -40.81
N VAL A 74 -19.38 -26.05 -40.58
CA VAL A 74 -19.64 -27.40 -40.07
C VAL A 74 -20.56 -28.10 -41.06
N THR A 75 -20.19 -29.30 -41.51
CA THR A 75 -21.06 -30.13 -42.35
C THR A 75 -21.65 -31.25 -41.51
N ALA A 76 -22.97 -31.45 -41.60
CA ALA A 76 -23.70 -32.49 -40.92
C ALA A 76 -24.55 -33.30 -41.90
N GLN A 77 -24.72 -34.59 -41.63
CA GLN A 77 -25.59 -35.47 -42.42
C GLN A 77 -27.02 -35.39 -41.90
N THR A 78 -28.00 -35.36 -42.80
CA THR A 78 -29.41 -35.42 -42.39
C THR A 78 -29.78 -36.80 -41.86
N ALA A 79 -30.52 -36.83 -40.76
CA ALA A 79 -31.11 -38.03 -40.20
C ALA A 79 -32.30 -38.52 -41.07
N SER A 80 -32.93 -39.63 -40.68
CA SER A 80 -34.07 -40.21 -41.40
C SER A 80 -35.28 -39.28 -41.53
N ASP A 81 -35.41 -38.29 -40.64
CA ASP A 81 -36.47 -37.27 -40.66
C ASP A 81 -36.09 -36.02 -41.48
N GLY A 82 -34.92 -36.03 -42.13
CA GLY A 82 -34.38 -34.96 -42.95
C GLY A 82 -33.70 -33.85 -42.15
N THR A 83 -33.52 -34.00 -40.84
CA THR A 83 -32.90 -32.96 -40.00
C THR A 83 -31.39 -33.14 -39.87
N ALA A 84 -30.66 -32.03 -39.88
CA ALA A 84 -29.23 -31.97 -39.56
C ALA A 84 -29.00 -30.81 -38.58
N SER A 85 -28.00 -30.93 -37.70
CA SER A 85 -27.69 -29.91 -36.69
C SER A 85 -26.21 -29.63 -36.60
N ALA A 86 -25.86 -28.38 -36.27
CA ALA A 86 -24.50 -27.93 -36.04
C ALA A 86 -24.43 -26.94 -34.87
N THR A 87 -23.39 -27.06 -34.07
CA THR A 87 -23.12 -26.17 -32.93
C THR A 87 -21.89 -25.31 -33.22
N PHE A 88 -22.01 -24.00 -32.97
CA PHE A 88 -20.96 -23.01 -33.20
C PHE A 88 -20.60 -22.30 -31.90
N ARG A 89 -19.33 -21.94 -31.75
CA ARG A 89 -18.89 -21.00 -30.70
C ARG A 89 -18.83 -19.60 -31.28
N LEU A 90 -19.43 -18.64 -30.59
CA LEU A 90 -19.51 -17.25 -31.05
C LEU A 90 -18.21 -16.51 -30.74
N LEU A 91 -17.27 -16.49 -31.69
CA LEU A 91 -15.94 -15.90 -31.51
C LEU A 91 -15.70 -14.64 -32.34
N GLY A 92 -16.64 -14.27 -33.23
CA GLY A 92 -16.54 -13.02 -33.99
C GLY A 92 -16.94 -11.79 -33.18
N THR A 93 -16.73 -10.63 -33.80
CA THR A 93 -17.10 -9.32 -33.24
C THR A 93 -18.57 -9.28 -32.86
N ALA A 94 -18.88 -8.70 -31.69
CA ALA A 94 -20.26 -8.45 -31.30
C ALA A 94 -20.95 -7.52 -32.31
N GLY A 95 -22.20 -7.83 -32.66
CA GLY A 95 -22.96 -7.14 -33.70
C GLY A 95 -23.78 -8.11 -34.54
N GLU A 96 -24.16 -7.65 -35.72
CA GLU A 96 -24.91 -8.45 -36.69
C GLU A 96 -24.03 -9.54 -37.31
N ALA A 97 -24.58 -10.75 -37.35
CA ALA A 97 -24.04 -11.93 -38.02
C ALA A 97 -25.20 -12.66 -38.70
N ALA A 98 -24.88 -13.70 -39.47
CA ALA A 98 -25.90 -14.57 -40.04
C ALA A 98 -25.36 -16.00 -40.16
N ILE A 99 -26.24 -16.97 -39.91
CA ILE A 99 -26.00 -18.36 -40.29
C ILE A 99 -26.43 -18.54 -41.74
N GLN A 100 -25.56 -19.16 -42.55
CA GLN A 100 -25.87 -19.63 -43.88
C GLN A 100 -25.93 -21.15 -43.85
N VAL A 101 -27.01 -21.73 -44.34
CA VAL A 101 -27.15 -23.18 -44.46
C VAL A 101 -27.35 -23.52 -45.92
N SER A 102 -26.55 -24.44 -46.43
CA SER A 102 -26.57 -24.84 -47.83
C SER A 102 -26.52 -26.35 -48.01
N TYR A 103 -27.21 -26.80 -49.05
CA TYR A 103 -27.15 -28.15 -49.59
C TYR A 103 -26.74 -28.01 -51.05
N ALA A 104 -25.60 -28.61 -51.43
CA ALA A 104 -25.02 -28.46 -52.77
C ALA A 104 -25.87 -29.15 -53.87
N GLY A 105 -26.74 -30.09 -53.49
CA GLY A 105 -27.49 -30.92 -54.43
C GLY A 105 -26.81 -32.25 -54.73
N THR A 106 -27.54 -33.11 -55.44
CA THR A 106 -27.11 -34.40 -55.99
C THR A 106 -27.73 -34.56 -57.38
N PRO A 107 -27.37 -35.59 -58.17
CA PRO A 107 -28.06 -35.85 -59.44
C PRO A 107 -29.59 -35.98 -59.34
N ASN A 108 -30.11 -36.36 -58.16
CA ASN A 108 -31.54 -36.54 -57.91
C ASN A 108 -32.23 -35.30 -57.32
N TYR A 109 -31.47 -34.37 -56.74
CA TYR A 109 -32.02 -33.22 -56.02
C TYR A 109 -31.22 -31.94 -56.31
N LEU A 110 -31.90 -30.87 -56.67
CA LEU A 110 -31.28 -29.56 -56.83
C LEU A 110 -30.76 -29.03 -55.48
N GLY A 111 -29.74 -28.17 -55.53
CA GLY A 111 -29.22 -27.49 -54.35
C GLY A 111 -30.23 -26.53 -53.74
N ALA A 112 -30.09 -26.26 -52.44
CA ALA A 112 -30.96 -25.37 -51.68
C ALA A 112 -30.14 -24.60 -50.63
N GLY A 113 -30.59 -23.41 -50.24
CA GLY A 113 -29.94 -22.63 -49.20
C GLY A 113 -30.90 -21.71 -48.45
N VAL A 114 -30.55 -21.38 -47.21
CA VAL A 114 -31.27 -20.42 -46.37
C VAL A 114 -30.29 -19.64 -45.51
N THR A 115 -30.57 -18.35 -45.31
CA THR A 115 -29.79 -17.47 -44.43
C THR A 115 -30.70 -16.97 -43.30
N HIS A 116 -30.17 -16.91 -42.08
CA HIS A 116 -30.91 -16.38 -40.93
C HIS A 116 -30.05 -15.45 -40.09
N PRO A 117 -30.57 -14.27 -39.66
CA PRO A 117 -29.81 -13.31 -38.88
C PRO A 117 -29.51 -13.83 -37.47
N LEU A 118 -28.39 -13.39 -36.91
CA LEU A 118 -27.97 -13.64 -35.54
C LEU A 118 -27.33 -12.36 -34.99
N THR A 119 -27.71 -11.94 -33.79
CA THR A 119 -27.00 -10.88 -33.06
C THR A 119 -26.04 -11.49 -32.05
N ILE A 120 -24.74 -11.25 -32.23
CA ILE A 120 -23.73 -11.59 -31.22
C ILE A 120 -23.66 -10.45 -30.22
N THR A 121 -23.98 -10.70 -28.95
CA THR A 121 -23.87 -9.71 -27.88
C THR A 121 -22.54 -9.85 -27.15
N LYS A 122 -22.05 -8.75 -26.56
CA LYS A 122 -20.83 -8.78 -25.76
C LYS A 122 -21.05 -9.57 -24.47
N GLN A 123 -20.06 -10.38 -24.10
CA GLN A 123 -20.01 -11.10 -22.83
C GLN A 123 -19.84 -10.10 -21.68
N GLY A 124 -20.68 -10.20 -20.66
CA GLY A 124 -20.55 -9.37 -19.45
C GLY A 124 -19.26 -9.72 -18.71
N THR A 125 -18.70 -8.71 -18.06
CA THR A 125 -17.43 -8.81 -17.34
C THR A 125 -17.54 -8.26 -15.93
N GLN A 126 -16.66 -8.77 -15.07
CA GLN A 126 -16.48 -8.31 -13.71
C GLN A 126 -15.02 -7.93 -13.50
N LEU A 127 -14.79 -6.87 -12.72
CA LEU A 127 -13.47 -6.44 -12.32
C LEU A 127 -13.42 -6.43 -10.79
N ALA A 128 -12.49 -7.16 -10.21
CA ALA A 128 -12.25 -7.19 -8.78
C ALA A 128 -10.90 -6.54 -8.46
N LEU A 129 -10.85 -5.68 -7.44
CA LEU A 129 -9.64 -4.95 -7.07
C LEU A 129 -9.12 -5.45 -5.72
N ALA A 130 -7.88 -5.95 -5.71
CA ALA A 130 -7.16 -6.30 -4.50
C ALA A 130 -6.14 -5.19 -4.19
N ILE A 131 -6.35 -4.51 -3.06
CA ILE A 131 -5.50 -3.44 -2.52
C ILE A 131 -4.98 -3.90 -1.15
N PRO A 132 -3.75 -3.55 -0.74
CA PRO A 132 -3.25 -3.83 0.60
C PRO A 132 -4.24 -3.37 1.69
N PRO A 133 -4.51 -4.20 2.71
CA PRO A 133 -5.37 -3.80 3.81
C PRO A 133 -4.64 -2.82 4.73
N GLY A 134 -5.08 -1.57 4.74
CA GLY A 134 -4.53 -0.52 5.60
C GLY A 134 -3.34 0.25 5.00
N PRO A 135 -2.71 1.14 5.81
CA PRO A 135 -1.63 1.99 5.33
C PRO A 135 -0.36 1.20 4.97
N VAL A 136 0.23 1.52 3.82
CA VAL A 136 1.54 1.03 3.39
C VAL A 136 2.58 2.09 3.75
N ALA A 137 3.65 1.72 4.46
CA ALA A 137 4.73 2.66 4.78
C ALA A 137 5.38 3.22 3.49
N SER A 138 5.72 4.51 3.48
CA SER A 138 6.42 5.14 2.36
C SER A 138 7.68 4.35 1.98
N GLY A 139 7.80 3.99 0.70
CA GLY A 139 8.92 3.20 0.16
C GLY A 139 8.85 1.68 0.41
N ALA A 140 7.87 1.19 1.18
CA ALA A 140 7.66 -0.24 1.35
C ALA A 140 7.07 -0.87 0.09
N PRO A 141 7.41 -2.14 -0.22
CA PRO A 141 6.87 -2.81 -1.40
C PRO A 141 5.38 -3.11 -1.24
N TYR A 142 4.62 -2.93 -2.33
CA TYR A 142 3.19 -3.24 -2.35
C TYR A 142 2.71 -3.57 -3.77
N ALA A 143 1.53 -4.19 -3.86
CA ALA A 143 0.90 -4.50 -5.14
C ALA A 143 -0.59 -4.18 -5.12
N VAL A 144 -1.07 -3.57 -6.20
CA VAL A 144 -2.50 -3.42 -6.49
C VAL A 144 -2.81 -4.29 -7.70
N THR A 145 -3.77 -5.19 -7.55
CA THR A 145 -4.12 -6.16 -8.59
C THR A 145 -5.59 -6.04 -8.97
N ALA A 146 -5.87 -5.75 -10.23
CA ALA A 146 -7.19 -5.87 -10.81
C ALA A 146 -7.33 -7.26 -11.45
N THR A 147 -8.39 -8.00 -11.13
CA THR A 147 -8.70 -9.31 -11.73
C THR A 147 -9.93 -9.17 -12.62
N LEU A 148 -9.78 -9.43 -13.92
CA LEU A 148 -10.82 -9.36 -14.93
C LEU A 148 -11.36 -10.76 -15.24
N THR A 149 -12.67 -10.92 -15.12
CA THR A 149 -13.39 -12.17 -15.38
C THR A 149 -14.64 -11.96 -16.21
N ASP A 150 -15.14 -13.00 -16.87
CA ASP A 150 -16.51 -13.00 -17.40
C ASP A 150 -17.55 -13.12 -16.27
N ASP A 151 -18.85 -12.96 -16.59
CA ASP A 151 -19.95 -13.12 -15.62
C ASP A 151 -20.01 -14.50 -14.95
N ALA A 152 -19.36 -15.52 -15.53
CA ALA A 152 -19.25 -16.86 -14.95
C ALA A 152 -17.98 -17.05 -14.12
N GLY A 153 -17.20 -15.98 -13.91
CA GLY A 153 -15.97 -15.99 -13.11
C GLY A 153 -14.74 -16.56 -13.84
N ARG A 154 -14.79 -16.76 -15.16
CA ARG A 154 -13.63 -17.24 -15.93
C ARG A 154 -12.67 -16.09 -16.21
N ALA A 155 -11.38 -16.34 -16.02
CA ALA A 155 -10.34 -15.36 -16.28
C ALA A 155 -10.32 -14.87 -17.74
N ILE A 156 -10.19 -13.55 -17.92
CA ILE A 156 -10.03 -12.93 -19.23
C ILE A 156 -8.58 -12.42 -19.34
N ALA A 157 -7.78 -13.16 -20.11
CA ALA A 157 -6.35 -12.87 -20.33
C ALA A 157 -6.10 -11.92 -21.50
N ASN A 158 -4.90 -11.33 -21.53
CA ASN A 158 -4.39 -10.47 -22.61
C ASN A 158 -5.30 -9.27 -22.92
N ARG A 159 -5.92 -8.70 -21.88
CA ARG A 159 -6.72 -7.47 -21.98
C ARG A 159 -6.10 -6.36 -21.18
N THR A 160 -6.15 -5.14 -21.71
CA THR A 160 -5.59 -3.98 -21.03
C THR A 160 -6.57 -3.46 -19.99
N VAL A 161 -6.13 -3.42 -18.73
CA VAL A 161 -6.82 -2.73 -17.64
C VAL A 161 -6.03 -1.47 -17.30
N LEU A 162 -6.72 -0.34 -17.20
CA LEU A 162 -6.13 0.90 -16.71
C LEU A 162 -6.38 1.02 -15.20
N LEU A 163 -5.30 1.13 -14.43
CA LEU A 163 -5.36 1.48 -13.01
C LEU A 163 -4.95 2.95 -12.83
N THR A 164 -5.81 3.74 -12.21
CA THR A 164 -5.60 5.17 -11.95
C THR A 164 -5.62 5.43 -10.46
N PHE A 165 -4.55 6.05 -9.95
CA PHE A 165 -4.35 6.44 -8.57
C PHE A 165 -4.50 7.96 -8.50
N THR A 166 -5.49 8.46 -7.78
CA THR A 166 -5.78 9.90 -7.65
C THR A 166 -5.79 10.29 -6.18
N GLY A 167 -4.93 11.22 -5.77
CA GLY A 167 -4.81 11.63 -4.38
C GLY A 167 -3.98 12.91 -4.18
N SER A 168 -3.45 13.08 -2.97
CA SER A 168 -2.66 14.25 -2.55
C SER A 168 -1.41 14.48 -3.41
N GLY A 169 -0.81 13.42 -3.95
CA GLY A 169 0.34 13.49 -4.86
C GLY A 169 -0.02 13.72 -6.34
N GLY A 170 -1.29 13.97 -6.66
CA GLY A 170 -1.80 14.08 -8.02
C GLY A 170 -2.38 12.78 -8.57
N THR A 171 -2.43 12.67 -9.90
CA THR A 171 -2.99 11.49 -10.60
C THR A 171 -1.89 10.74 -11.33
N VAL A 172 -1.78 9.43 -11.06
CA VAL A 172 -0.88 8.52 -11.76
C VAL A 172 -1.70 7.38 -12.36
N ALA A 173 -1.54 7.11 -13.65
CA ALA A 173 -2.23 5.99 -14.30
C ALA A 173 -1.24 4.98 -14.90
N ARG A 174 -1.63 3.71 -14.90
CA ARG A 174 -0.86 2.59 -15.45
C ARG A 174 -1.79 1.64 -16.21
N ALA A 175 -1.51 1.45 -17.49
CA ALA A 175 -2.16 0.44 -18.31
C ALA A 175 -1.36 -0.87 -18.19
N VAL A 176 -2.03 -1.96 -17.80
CA VAL A 176 -1.40 -3.26 -17.60
C VAL A 176 -2.25 -4.33 -18.28
N SER A 177 -1.61 -5.23 -19.02
CA SER A 177 -2.29 -6.37 -19.62
C SER A 177 -2.55 -7.46 -18.59
N THR A 178 -3.72 -8.06 -18.62
CA THR A 178 -4.06 -9.21 -17.78
C THR A 178 -3.26 -10.45 -18.17
N ASP A 179 -2.78 -11.17 -17.16
CA ASP A 179 -2.12 -12.47 -17.35
C ASP A 179 -3.12 -13.60 -17.67
N PHE A 180 -2.65 -14.85 -17.75
CA PHE A 180 -3.49 -16.01 -18.07
C PHE A 180 -4.57 -16.32 -17.01
N VAL A 181 -4.46 -15.77 -15.80
CA VAL A 181 -5.49 -15.85 -14.75
C VAL A 181 -6.29 -14.55 -14.61
N GLY A 182 -6.19 -13.64 -15.59
CA GLY A 182 -6.99 -12.43 -15.65
C GLY A 182 -6.46 -11.29 -14.78
N ARG A 183 -5.24 -11.37 -14.25
CA ARG A 183 -4.69 -10.37 -13.32
C ARG A 183 -3.84 -9.33 -14.02
N ALA A 184 -4.15 -8.06 -13.75
CA ALA A 184 -3.36 -6.89 -14.10
C ALA A 184 -2.83 -6.26 -12.80
N THR A 185 -1.52 -6.34 -12.58
CA THR A 185 -0.88 -5.91 -11.33
C THR A 185 0.06 -4.74 -11.53
N VAL A 186 -0.10 -3.69 -10.72
CA VAL A 186 0.88 -2.62 -10.53
C VAL A 186 1.63 -2.88 -9.24
N ARG A 187 2.97 -2.82 -9.27
CA ARG A 187 3.84 -3.02 -8.10
C ARG A 187 4.65 -1.77 -7.83
N ASP A 188 4.91 -1.53 -6.55
CA ASP A 188 5.94 -0.61 -6.04
C ASP A 188 5.90 0.77 -6.71
N LEU A 189 4.69 1.29 -6.94
CA LEU A 189 4.50 2.58 -7.56
C LEU A 189 4.93 3.66 -6.55
N ALA A 190 5.90 4.49 -6.92
CA ALA A 190 6.36 5.58 -6.07
C ALA A 190 5.26 6.64 -5.96
N LEU A 191 4.52 6.61 -4.84
CA LEU A 191 3.49 7.57 -4.49
C LEU A 191 3.92 8.33 -3.22
N PRO A 192 3.78 9.67 -3.18
CA PRO A 192 3.93 10.43 -1.94
C PRO A 192 2.98 9.94 -0.85
N ALA A 193 3.33 10.20 0.41
CA ALA A 193 2.44 9.92 1.54
C ALA A 193 1.07 10.61 1.37
N GLY A 194 0.01 9.90 1.74
CA GLY A 194 -1.36 10.38 1.66
C GLY A 194 -2.37 9.30 1.25
N SER A 195 -3.59 9.75 0.99
CA SER A 195 -4.70 8.89 0.60
C SER A 195 -4.98 9.00 -0.90
N TYR A 196 -5.20 7.85 -1.54
CA TYR A 196 -5.46 7.72 -2.97
C TYR A 196 -6.73 6.93 -3.22
N SER A 197 -7.58 7.46 -4.09
CA SER A 197 -8.60 6.66 -4.77
C SER A 197 -7.94 5.86 -5.87
N VAL A 198 -8.22 4.56 -5.93
CA VAL A 198 -7.73 3.66 -6.97
C VAL A 198 -8.91 3.22 -7.82
N ASP A 199 -8.91 3.59 -9.09
CA ASP A 199 -9.89 3.16 -10.08
C ASP A 199 -9.26 2.18 -11.06
N ALA A 200 -9.82 1.00 -11.20
CA ALA A 200 -9.51 0.06 -12.27
C ALA A 200 -10.62 0.12 -13.33
N ARG A 201 -10.25 0.19 -14.61
CA ARG A 201 -11.19 0.32 -15.74
C ARG A 201 -10.80 -0.58 -16.90
N PHE A 202 -11.80 -1.19 -17.52
CA PHE A 202 -11.71 -2.03 -18.71
C PHE A 202 -12.86 -1.74 -19.66
N GLY A 203 -12.65 -1.85 -20.98
CA GLY A 203 -13.72 -1.86 -21.98
C GLY A 203 -14.27 -0.48 -22.38
N THR A 204 -13.71 0.61 -21.86
CA THR A 204 -14.19 1.98 -22.11
C THR A 204 -13.05 2.89 -22.54
N ALA A 205 -13.18 3.55 -23.69
CA ALA A 205 -12.23 4.58 -24.12
C ALA A 205 -12.18 5.74 -23.10
N THR A 206 -10.98 6.24 -22.84
CA THR A 206 -10.74 7.27 -21.83
C THR A 206 -9.57 8.17 -22.22
N THR A 207 -9.23 9.13 -21.38
CA THR A 207 -8.10 10.06 -21.60
C THR A 207 -7.15 10.00 -20.41
N VAL A 208 -5.87 9.82 -20.67
CA VAL A 208 -4.81 9.79 -19.66
C VAL A 208 -3.78 10.86 -20.01
N GLY A 209 -3.58 11.83 -19.12
CA GLY A 209 -2.62 12.93 -19.36
C GLY A 209 -2.93 13.76 -20.62
N GLY A 210 -4.20 13.86 -21.01
CA GLY A 210 -4.64 14.55 -22.24
C GLY A 210 -4.57 13.71 -23.51
N ALA A 211 -3.98 12.50 -23.48
CA ALA A 211 -3.96 11.58 -24.61
C ALA A 211 -5.13 10.59 -24.56
N ALA A 212 -5.78 10.35 -25.69
CA ALA A 212 -6.84 9.35 -25.80
C ALA A 212 -6.26 7.93 -25.69
N LEU A 213 -6.90 7.09 -24.89
CA LEU A 213 -6.60 5.68 -24.70
C LEU A 213 -7.86 4.86 -24.96
N ASP A 214 -7.86 4.09 -26.04
CA ASP A 214 -8.94 3.17 -26.34
C ASP A 214 -8.74 1.85 -25.58
N LEU A 215 -9.67 1.54 -24.68
CA LEU A 215 -9.73 0.28 -23.93
C LEU A 215 -10.92 -0.58 -24.37
N THR A 216 -11.65 -0.18 -25.42
CA THR A 216 -12.83 -0.91 -25.85
C THR A 216 -12.47 -2.30 -26.35
N ASP A 217 -13.33 -3.26 -26.02
CA ASP A 217 -13.15 -4.64 -26.45
C ASP A 217 -14.31 -5.08 -27.36
N PRO A 218 -14.05 -5.75 -28.49
CA PRO A 218 -15.10 -6.18 -29.43
C PRO A 218 -15.99 -7.30 -28.87
N GLY A 219 -15.50 -8.13 -27.95
CA GLY A 219 -16.20 -9.29 -27.41
C GLY A 219 -16.76 -9.10 -26.00
N TYR A 220 -16.17 -8.19 -25.21
CA TYR A 220 -16.49 -8.03 -23.79
C TYR A 220 -17.07 -6.66 -23.44
N GLN A 221 -18.04 -6.64 -22.51
CA GLN A 221 -18.58 -5.41 -21.94
C GLN A 221 -17.55 -4.75 -21.02
N SER A 222 -17.72 -3.44 -20.77
CA SER A 222 -16.86 -2.70 -19.85
C SER A 222 -17.13 -3.06 -18.40
N ALA A 223 -16.08 -2.95 -17.58
CA ALA A 223 -16.16 -3.12 -16.15
C ALA A 223 -15.24 -2.14 -15.43
N THR A 224 -15.64 -1.77 -14.22
CA THR A 224 -14.88 -0.87 -13.35
C THR A 224 -14.91 -1.36 -11.92
N ALA A 225 -13.83 -1.11 -11.18
CA ALA A 225 -13.76 -1.34 -9.75
C ALA A 225 -13.01 -0.18 -9.11
N SER A 226 -13.40 0.19 -7.88
CA SER A 226 -12.71 1.24 -7.14
C SER A 226 -12.39 0.78 -5.72
N GLY A 227 -11.38 1.40 -5.14
CA GLY A 227 -10.98 1.20 -3.76
C GLY A 227 -10.08 2.32 -3.27
N ALA A 228 -9.59 2.21 -2.03
CA ALA A 228 -8.74 3.21 -1.41
C ALA A 228 -7.38 2.60 -1.05
N LEU A 229 -6.32 3.36 -1.29
CA LEU A 229 -4.95 3.05 -0.88
C LEU A 229 -4.43 4.20 -0.02
N THR A 230 -3.84 3.88 1.13
CA THR A 230 -3.16 4.86 1.98
C THR A 230 -1.67 4.56 1.99
N ILE A 231 -0.86 5.56 1.66
CA ILE A 231 0.58 5.55 1.86
C ILE A 231 0.86 6.34 3.14
N ALA A 232 1.31 5.67 4.19
CA ALA A 232 1.73 6.32 5.42
C ALA A 232 3.02 7.12 5.18
N ALA A 233 3.14 8.27 5.84
CA ALA A 233 4.44 8.93 5.98
C ALA A 233 5.42 7.93 6.62
N GLY A 234 6.69 7.98 6.20
CA GLY A 234 7.73 7.30 6.95
C GLY A 234 7.91 8.01 8.29
N ASN A 235 8.32 7.29 9.34
CA ASN A 235 8.65 7.91 10.62
C ASN A 235 9.99 8.68 10.47
N ALA A 236 9.98 9.97 10.77
CA ALA A 236 11.16 10.82 10.87
C ALA A 236 11.72 10.77 12.30
N PRO A 237 13.04 10.89 12.49
CA PRO A 237 13.59 11.00 13.84
C PRO A 237 13.25 12.37 14.46
N PRO A 238 13.20 12.46 15.80
CA PRO A 238 13.14 13.75 16.49
C PRO A 238 14.28 14.68 16.10
N GLN A 239 14.04 15.99 16.24
CA GLN A 239 15.07 17.02 16.23
C GLN A 239 15.28 17.50 17.67
N ALA A 240 16.33 16.97 18.32
CA ALA A 240 16.70 17.36 19.67
C ALA A 240 17.58 18.62 19.67
N THR A 241 17.28 19.60 20.52
CA THR A 241 18.00 20.88 20.61
C THR A 241 18.71 21.00 21.95
N ASP A 242 19.95 21.47 21.95
CA ASP A 242 20.74 21.62 23.18
C ASP A 242 20.04 22.52 24.23
N ASP A 243 20.18 22.12 25.49
CA ASP A 243 19.55 22.77 26.64
C ASP A 243 20.58 23.47 27.53
N SER A 244 20.07 24.40 28.35
CA SER A 244 20.86 24.97 29.44
C SER A 244 20.05 25.16 30.71
N ALA A 245 20.71 25.03 31.85
CA ALA A 245 20.12 25.26 33.16
C ALA A 245 21.13 25.87 34.14
N GLY A 246 20.64 26.46 35.21
CA GLY A 246 21.45 26.98 36.31
C GLY A 246 21.03 26.36 37.63
N VAL A 247 21.99 26.06 38.50
CA VAL A 247 21.74 25.55 39.86
C VAL A 247 22.86 26.00 40.79
N VAL A 248 22.57 26.06 42.08
CA VAL A 248 23.59 26.30 43.11
C VAL A 248 24.21 24.96 43.53
N ALA A 249 25.50 24.94 43.85
CA ALA A 249 26.19 23.75 44.37
C ALA A 249 25.41 23.13 45.55
N GLY A 250 25.29 21.80 45.57
CA GLY A 250 24.49 21.05 46.55
C GLY A 250 22.97 21.18 46.41
N ARG A 251 22.44 21.86 45.38
CA ARG A 251 21.01 21.94 45.08
C ARG A 251 20.63 21.08 43.87
N VAL A 252 19.32 20.95 43.67
CA VAL A 252 18.71 20.17 42.59
C VAL A 252 17.94 21.11 41.67
N VAL A 253 18.02 20.85 40.36
CA VAL A 253 17.18 21.48 39.34
C VAL A 253 16.47 20.42 38.52
N ALA A 254 15.22 20.68 38.15
CA ALA A 254 14.46 19.89 37.19
C ALA A 254 14.51 20.59 35.83
N ILE A 255 14.96 19.88 34.80
CA ILE A 255 15.19 20.38 33.45
C ILE A 255 14.21 19.67 32.53
N ASP A 256 13.41 20.45 31.80
CA ASP A 256 12.49 19.94 30.79
C ASP A 256 13.20 19.90 29.43
N VAL A 257 14.01 18.87 29.24
CA VAL A 257 14.87 18.72 28.05
C VAL A 257 14.07 18.52 26.76
N ALA A 258 12.80 18.12 26.86
CA ALA A 258 11.94 17.93 25.69
C ALA A 258 11.24 19.24 25.25
N ALA A 259 11.40 20.34 26.00
CA ALA A 259 10.59 21.55 25.81
C ALA A 259 10.88 22.31 24.51
N ASN A 260 12.09 22.20 24.00
CA ASN A 260 12.57 22.80 22.73
C ASN A 260 12.79 21.75 21.63
N ASP A 261 12.45 20.49 21.90
CA ASP A 261 12.54 19.40 20.94
C ASP A 261 11.28 19.32 20.10
N VAL A 262 11.44 18.93 18.84
CA VAL A 262 10.32 18.77 17.91
C VAL A 262 10.45 17.47 17.13
N ASP A 263 9.32 16.96 16.69
CA ASP A 263 9.25 15.82 15.78
C ASP A 263 8.34 16.18 14.60
N ALA A 264 8.77 15.85 13.38
CA ALA A 264 8.06 16.22 12.16
C ALA A 264 6.72 15.49 12.00
N ASP A 265 6.59 14.30 12.61
CA ASP A 265 5.36 13.50 12.63
C ASP A 265 4.47 13.86 13.84
N GLY A 266 4.95 14.72 14.74
CA GLY A 266 4.21 15.19 15.91
C GLY A 266 4.04 14.12 17.00
N ASN A 267 4.86 13.08 16.99
CA ASN A 267 4.73 11.90 17.83
C ASN A 267 5.93 11.71 18.80
N LEU A 268 6.63 12.81 19.13
CA LEU A 268 7.70 12.88 20.12
C LEU A 268 7.25 12.27 21.45
N ASN A 269 8.10 11.46 22.09
CA ASN A 269 7.77 10.80 23.35
C ASN A 269 8.69 11.27 24.50
N PRO A 270 8.27 12.26 25.32
CA PRO A 270 9.04 12.73 26.47
C PRO A 270 9.35 11.62 27.49
N SER A 271 8.48 10.61 27.65
CA SER A 271 8.74 9.50 28.57
C SER A 271 9.89 8.58 28.14
N ALA A 272 10.36 8.69 26.90
CA ALA A 272 11.49 7.92 26.36
C ALA A 272 12.86 8.60 26.58
N VAL A 273 12.92 9.71 27.31
CA VAL A 273 14.20 10.37 27.65
C VAL A 273 15.11 9.43 28.43
N SER A 274 16.37 9.36 28.03
CA SER A 274 17.41 8.59 28.74
C SER A 274 18.75 9.34 28.73
N ILE A 275 19.53 9.23 29.80
CA ILE A 275 20.88 9.79 29.86
C ILE A 275 21.84 8.86 29.11
N VAL A 276 22.54 9.41 28.12
CA VAL A 276 23.54 8.68 27.31
C VAL A 276 24.94 8.87 27.89
N GLN A 277 25.27 10.10 28.28
CA GLN A 277 26.52 10.44 28.97
C GLN A 277 26.19 11.18 30.26
N ALA A 278 26.64 10.62 31.39
CA ALA A 278 26.45 11.24 32.70
C ALA A 278 27.32 12.51 32.87
N PRO A 279 26.86 13.47 33.69
CA PRO A 279 27.66 14.63 34.09
C PRO A 279 28.83 14.25 35.01
N ALA A 280 29.84 15.12 35.11
CA ALA A 280 31.04 14.88 35.93
C ALA A 280 30.99 15.56 37.31
N GLY A 281 30.32 16.72 37.41
CA GLY A 281 30.18 17.56 38.59
C GLY A 281 28.87 17.35 39.37
N GLY A 282 28.01 16.44 38.93
CA GLY A 282 26.73 16.14 39.56
C GLY A 282 26.17 14.78 39.15
N VAL A 283 24.89 14.56 39.44
CA VAL A 283 24.16 13.35 39.06
C VAL A 283 22.89 13.73 38.31
N ALA A 284 22.72 13.20 37.10
CA ALA A 284 21.50 13.33 36.31
C ALA A 284 20.66 12.05 36.40
N THR A 285 19.37 12.18 36.72
CA THR A 285 18.39 11.09 36.74
C THR A 285 17.13 11.52 35.99
N VAL A 286 16.52 10.62 35.21
CA VAL A 286 15.29 10.92 34.47
C VAL A 286 14.07 10.50 35.30
N ASP A 287 13.06 11.37 35.37
CA ASP A 287 11.72 10.96 35.77
C ASP A 287 11.03 10.27 34.58
N ALA A 288 10.84 8.96 34.67
CA ALA A 288 10.28 8.14 33.61
C ALA A 288 8.82 8.50 33.24
N THR A 289 8.10 9.23 34.09
CA THR A 289 6.72 9.64 33.81
C THR A 289 6.67 10.96 33.06
N SER A 290 7.45 11.94 33.51
CA SER A 290 7.43 13.30 32.94
C SER A 290 8.47 13.52 31.85
N GLY A 291 9.50 12.67 31.75
CA GLY A 291 10.65 12.86 30.86
C GLY A 291 11.65 13.90 31.36
N ARG A 292 11.36 14.59 32.46
CA ARG A 292 12.22 15.65 32.99
C ARG A 292 13.48 15.06 33.61
N VAL A 293 14.59 15.74 33.37
CA VAL A 293 15.88 15.39 33.97
C VAL A 293 16.02 16.12 35.30
N ARG A 294 16.17 15.36 36.37
CA ARG A 294 16.56 15.87 37.68
C ARG A 294 18.08 15.85 37.78
N TYR A 295 18.70 17.03 37.78
CA TYR A 295 20.13 17.20 37.99
C TYR A 295 20.42 17.65 39.43
N ALA A 296 21.21 16.86 40.16
CA ALA A 296 21.68 17.17 41.51
C ALA A 296 23.17 17.56 41.45
N ALA A 297 23.47 18.84 41.71
CA ALA A 297 24.84 19.33 41.72
C ALA A 297 25.61 18.81 42.94
N SER A 298 26.86 18.41 42.75
CA SER A 298 27.76 18.15 43.87
C SER A 298 28.01 19.43 44.65
N PHE A 299 28.15 19.32 45.97
CA PHE A 299 28.55 20.45 46.82
C PHE A 299 29.99 20.91 46.52
N ALA A 300 30.85 20.01 46.04
CA ALA A 300 32.26 20.29 45.76
C ALA A 300 32.51 20.80 44.33
N PHE A 301 31.47 20.96 43.50
CA PHE A 301 31.62 21.36 42.11
C PHE A 301 31.04 22.75 41.85
N THR A 302 31.79 23.57 41.13
CA THR A 302 31.34 24.84 40.56
C THR A 302 31.86 24.96 39.14
N GLY A 303 31.15 25.71 38.30
CA GLY A 303 31.45 25.84 36.87
C GLY A 303 30.41 25.18 35.97
N ILE A 304 30.77 24.90 34.73
CA ILE A 304 29.85 24.31 33.74
C ILE A 304 30.02 22.80 33.73
N ASP A 305 28.95 22.09 34.03
CA ASP A 305 28.84 20.65 33.83
C ASP A 305 28.07 20.32 32.55
N ARG A 306 28.30 19.14 31.98
CA ARG A 306 27.61 18.70 30.77
C ARG A 306 27.20 17.25 30.85
N PHE A 307 25.98 16.96 30.39
CA PHE A 307 25.51 15.61 30.14
C PHE A 307 24.80 15.57 28.78
N THR A 308 24.66 14.39 28.19
CA THR A 308 23.87 14.21 26.96
C THR A 308 22.69 13.29 27.24
N TYR A 309 21.55 13.63 26.64
CA TYR A 309 20.35 12.82 26.68
C TYR A 309 19.98 12.35 25.28
N ARG A 310 19.20 11.28 25.24
CA ARG A 310 18.54 10.77 24.06
C ARG A 310 17.04 10.85 24.28
N ILE A 311 16.32 11.33 23.30
CA ILE A 311 14.85 11.29 23.23
C ILE A 311 14.44 10.53 21.97
N CYS A 312 13.35 9.77 22.08
CA CYS A 312 12.81 9.01 20.97
C CYS A 312 11.35 9.42 20.70
N ASP A 313 10.89 9.20 19.48
CA ASP A 313 9.48 9.25 19.15
C ASP A 313 8.78 7.92 19.51
N THR A 314 7.47 7.86 19.28
CA THR A 314 6.68 6.63 19.44
C THR A 314 6.88 5.60 18.32
N GLY A 315 7.50 5.98 17.20
CA GLY A 315 7.90 5.09 16.09
C GLY A 315 9.24 4.39 16.31
N GLY A 316 10.00 4.78 17.34
CA GLY A 316 11.26 4.18 17.76
C GLY A 316 12.52 4.83 17.18
N LEU A 317 12.42 5.94 16.44
CA LEU A 317 13.60 6.72 16.05
C LEU A 317 13.97 7.71 17.15
N CYS A 318 15.24 8.08 17.22
CA CYS A 318 15.77 8.88 18.34
C CYS A 318 16.79 9.92 17.88
N ALA A 319 16.93 10.97 18.69
CA ALA A 319 17.97 11.99 18.57
C ALA A 319 18.68 12.22 19.91
N VAL A 320 19.82 12.92 19.86
CA VAL A 320 20.68 13.20 21.02
C VAL A 320 20.98 14.70 21.05
N ALA A 321 20.93 15.28 22.24
CA ALA A 321 21.34 16.66 22.51
C ALA A 321 22.11 16.77 23.83
N ALA A 322 22.84 17.88 24.00
CA ALA A 322 23.62 18.17 25.18
C ALA A 322 22.89 19.16 26.10
N VAL A 323 23.09 18.98 27.40
CA VAL A 323 22.62 19.92 28.42
C VAL A 323 23.83 20.52 29.11
N ALA A 324 23.92 21.85 29.10
CA ALA A 324 24.93 22.60 29.85
C ALA A 324 24.34 23.14 31.16
N VAL A 325 24.85 22.67 32.31
CA VAL A 325 24.40 23.14 33.62
C VAL A 325 25.45 24.04 34.24
N THR A 326 25.09 25.30 34.47
CA THR A 326 25.94 26.25 35.20
C THR A 326 25.72 26.07 36.69
N VAL A 327 26.73 25.54 37.39
CA VAL A 327 26.73 25.35 38.84
C VAL A 327 27.40 26.55 39.51
N LEU A 328 26.58 27.37 40.17
CA LEU A 328 27.01 28.53 40.94
C LEU A 328 27.50 28.10 42.33
N PRO A 329 28.47 28.80 42.92
CA PRO A 329 28.91 28.53 44.29
C PRO A 329 27.74 28.64 45.29
N GLY A 330 27.80 27.81 46.33
CA GLY A 330 26.87 27.86 47.46
C GLY A 330 26.96 29.18 48.23
N PRO A 331 25.91 29.58 48.97
CA PRO A 331 26.04 30.66 49.93
C PRO A 331 27.03 30.27 51.03
N ASN A 332 27.96 31.16 51.36
CA ASN A 332 28.89 31.00 52.48
C ASN A 332 28.12 31.00 53.80
N GLY A 333 28.17 29.90 54.54
CA GLY A 333 27.80 29.80 55.94
C GLY A 333 28.86 30.43 56.83
N ALA A 334 28.44 30.93 57.99
CA ALA A 334 29.38 31.29 59.04
C ALA A 334 29.83 30.00 59.77
N PRO A 335 31.10 29.92 60.23
CA PRO A 335 31.54 28.81 61.06
C PRO A 335 30.72 28.77 62.36
N GLN A 336 30.37 27.57 62.81
CA GLN A 336 29.70 27.39 64.10
C GLN A 336 30.74 27.15 65.19
N VAL A 337 30.69 27.96 66.25
CA VAL A 337 31.55 27.81 67.42
C VAL A 337 30.83 26.94 68.45
N GLY A 338 31.47 25.86 68.88
CA GLY A 338 31.01 24.98 69.95
C GLY A 338 31.24 25.56 71.35
N SER A 339 31.07 24.73 72.37
CA SER A 339 31.33 25.14 73.76
C SER A 339 32.79 25.52 73.96
N ILE A 340 33.03 26.65 74.62
CA ILE A 340 34.35 27.07 75.07
C ILE A 340 34.68 26.29 76.35
N THR A 341 35.83 25.63 76.38
CA THR A 341 36.36 24.98 77.58
C THR A 341 37.65 25.67 78.00
N PHE A 342 37.75 26.00 79.29
CA PHE A 342 38.99 26.45 79.88
C PHE A 342 39.76 25.23 80.38
N ASP A 343 41.04 25.16 80.05
CA ASP A 343 41.92 24.09 80.55
C ASP A 343 42.25 24.31 82.04
N ASP A 344 42.01 25.52 82.56
CA ASP A 344 42.25 25.91 83.95
C ASP A 344 40.94 25.91 84.79
N THR A 345 41.06 25.49 86.04
CA THR A 345 39.96 25.40 87.02
C THR A 345 39.91 26.62 87.96
N VAL A 346 40.88 27.54 87.84
CA VAL A 346 41.00 28.73 88.69
C VAL A 346 40.18 29.90 88.12
N THR A 347 39.36 30.53 88.95
CA THR A 347 38.44 31.63 88.55
C THR A 347 38.98 33.04 88.81
N ILE A 348 40.16 33.17 89.43
CA ILE A 348 40.81 34.45 89.71
C ILE A 348 42.29 34.33 89.38
N PHE A 349 42.72 35.09 88.38
CA PHE A 349 44.10 35.13 87.92
C PHE A 349 44.80 36.38 88.45
N PRO A 350 46.02 36.26 89.01
CA PRO A 350 46.90 37.41 89.15
C PRO A 350 47.10 38.11 87.80
N LEU A 351 47.19 39.44 87.81
CA LEU A 351 47.47 40.23 86.61
C LEU A 351 48.75 39.72 85.94
N GLY A 352 48.68 39.41 84.63
CA GLY A 352 49.79 38.83 83.85
C GLY A 352 49.84 37.29 83.85
N THR A 353 48.86 36.59 84.43
CA THR A 353 48.83 35.13 84.36
C THR A 353 48.31 34.66 82.99
N PRO A 354 49.06 33.83 82.26
CA PRO A 354 48.58 33.26 81.01
C PRO A 354 47.43 32.26 81.25
N VAL A 355 46.30 32.45 80.58
CA VAL A 355 45.13 31.56 80.59
C VAL A 355 45.04 30.86 79.24
N SER A 356 44.74 29.57 79.25
CA SER A 356 44.53 28.80 78.01
C SER A 356 43.05 28.42 77.89
N ALA A 357 42.46 28.74 76.75
CA ALA A 357 41.09 28.37 76.39
C ALA A 357 41.09 27.61 75.07
N ARG A 358 40.13 26.70 74.93
CA ARG A 358 39.90 25.94 73.70
C ARG A 358 38.46 26.11 73.28
N ALA A 359 38.26 26.23 71.98
CA ALA A 359 36.95 26.19 71.36
C ALA A 359 37.00 25.20 70.19
N LEU A 360 36.04 24.29 70.15
CA LEU A 360 35.76 23.51 68.95
C LEU A 360 34.98 24.39 67.98
N PHE A 361 35.25 24.29 66.70
CA PHE A 361 34.43 24.92 65.67
C PHE A 361 34.20 23.93 64.54
N THR A 362 33.07 24.08 63.86
CA THR A 362 32.74 23.32 62.66
C THR A 362 32.34 24.31 61.59
N ASP A 363 32.97 24.19 60.42
CA ASP A 363 32.50 24.86 59.22
C ASP A 363 31.85 23.84 58.28
N THR A 364 30.70 24.21 57.75
CA THR A 364 29.98 23.38 56.78
C THR A 364 30.55 23.55 55.37
N ASP A 365 31.27 24.66 55.12
CA ASP A 365 31.83 25.00 53.82
C ASP A 365 33.35 24.73 53.78
N ALA A 366 33.83 24.15 52.67
CA ALA A 366 35.23 23.82 52.50
C ALA A 366 35.99 24.95 51.79
N GLY A 367 37.18 25.29 52.30
CA GLY A 367 38.06 26.29 51.67
C GLY A 367 38.04 27.67 52.33
N ASP A 368 37.26 27.85 53.39
CA ASP A 368 37.23 29.08 54.18
C ASP A 368 38.53 29.24 54.98
N SER A 369 39.02 30.48 55.05
CA SER A 369 40.07 30.85 55.99
C SER A 369 39.43 31.35 57.28
N HIS A 370 39.62 30.63 58.39
CA HIS A 370 39.05 31.00 59.67
C HIS A 370 39.97 31.96 60.41
N ALA A 371 39.41 33.09 60.86
CA ALA A 371 40.04 33.97 61.83
C ALA A 371 39.24 33.92 63.13
N VAL A 372 39.95 33.81 64.26
CA VAL A 372 39.36 33.88 65.59
C VAL A 372 39.79 35.18 66.25
N LEU A 373 38.83 35.87 66.86
CA LEU A 373 39.05 37.03 67.70
C LEU A 373 38.50 36.73 69.10
N TRP A 374 39.39 36.69 70.09
CA TRP A 374 39.04 36.58 71.50
C TRP A 374 38.88 37.96 72.09
N ASP A 375 37.75 38.23 72.74
CA ASP A 375 37.51 39.41 73.57
C ASP A 375 37.58 38.99 75.05
N TRP A 376 38.50 39.61 75.79
CA TRP A 376 38.77 39.26 77.19
C TRP A 376 37.91 40.04 78.18
N GLY A 377 37.06 40.97 77.72
CA GLY A 377 36.14 41.75 78.55
C GLY A 377 36.80 42.88 79.36
N ASP A 378 38.13 43.01 79.30
CA ASP A 378 38.92 44.14 79.84
C ASP A 378 39.22 45.21 78.77
N GLY A 379 38.65 45.05 77.58
CA GLY A 379 38.91 45.90 76.42
C GLY A 379 40.09 45.45 75.56
N SER A 380 40.80 44.38 75.95
CA SER A 380 41.82 43.75 75.11
C SER A 380 41.23 42.65 74.22
N THR A 381 41.82 42.47 73.04
CA THR A 381 41.46 41.39 72.11
C THR A 381 42.70 40.66 71.61
N THR A 382 42.55 39.39 71.27
CA THR A 382 43.62 38.57 70.67
C THR A 382 43.11 37.89 69.41
N ALA A 383 43.80 38.10 68.28
CA ALA A 383 43.46 37.50 67.00
C ALA A 383 44.39 36.33 66.64
N GLY A 384 43.86 35.31 65.97
CA GLY A 384 44.62 34.20 65.40
C GLY A 384 43.97 33.64 64.14
N THR A 385 44.77 33.03 63.27
CA THR A 385 44.28 32.25 62.10
C THR A 385 44.21 30.78 62.46
N VAL A 386 43.21 30.07 61.94
CA VAL A 386 42.98 28.67 62.28
C VAL A 386 42.97 27.82 61.02
N SER A 387 43.73 26.72 61.05
CA SER A 387 43.66 25.67 60.04
C SER A 387 43.56 24.31 60.74
N GLY A 388 42.37 23.69 60.72
CA GLY A 388 42.13 22.34 61.27
C GLY A 388 41.70 22.28 62.74
N ASP A 389 41.18 21.10 63.13
CA ASP A 389 40.58 20.77 64.44
C ASP A 389 41.51 19.83 65.27
N PRO A 390 41.70 19.99 66.59
CA PRO A 390 41.34 21.11 67.48
C PRO A 390 42.53 22.03 67.82
N LEU A 391 42.22 23.31 68.12
CA LEU A 391 43.18 24.34 68.55
C LEU A 391 43.70 24.14 69.98
N ALA A 392 44.98 24.49 70.17
CA ALA A 392 45.59 24.80 71.47
C ALA A 392 46.23 26.20 71.36
N GLY A 393 45.86 27.12 72.24
CA GLY A 393 46.50 28.44 72.35
C GLY A 393 47.00 28.65 73.78
N ALA A 394 48.20 29.22 73.93
CA ALA A 394 48.78 29.59 75.21
C ALA A 394 49.09 31.10 75.21
N MET A 395 48.78 31.78 76.31
CA MET A 395 49.11 33.20 76.50
C MET A 395 50.59 33.40 76.85
N ALA A 396 51.12 34.55 76.42
CA ALA A 396 52.22 35.23 77.09
C ALA A 396 51.88 36.73 77.09
N GLY A 397 51.53 37.25 78.27
CA GLY A 397 51.30 38.66 78.54
C GLY A 397 52.35 39.18 79.49
#